data_AF-A0A7C1IIR4-F1
#
_entry.id   AF-A0A7C1IIR4-F1
#
_cell.length_a   1.000
_cell.length_b   1.000
_cell.length_c   1.000
_cell.angle_alpha   90.00
_cell.angle_beta   90.00
_cell.angle_gamma   90.00
#
_symmetry.space_group_name_H-M   'P 1'
#
loop_
_entity.id
_entity.type
_entity.pdbx_description
1 polymer ?
#
loop_
_entity_poly.entity_id
_entity_poly.type
_entity_poly.pdbx_seq_one_letter_code
_entity_poly.pdbx_strand_id
1 'polypeptide(L)'
;MKNEWMLEQKADLKNIGHYETIYTLANGYAGLRGTPGFLFYEGKPGFYPAGVYNNTPVFGSELVNLPSFINYSVKVDGEKITAGMVDSLKYSLDMRAGVLVIEAVVRGQKGRKTAIREERFLHSEKKETGTMRTEITPLNYNGNIYISCALDVNAAVTDVRGEKIHHLEKISDDISKNGVYLETETTHTKINIGQFVRLKPASVKTETRVFLRDDAAVSSFESAVYEGRPVVFDIFSSVFHSGKSGELRRKSERAVIDAEKAGFARLQKEHADVLKKIWKT
;
A
#
# COMPACT_ATOMS: atom_id res chain seq x y z
N MET A 1 0.60 -31.80 -7.49
CA MET A 1 -0.65 -31.21 -8.02
C MET A 1 -0.54 -29.70 -7.90
N LYS A 2 -0.88 -28.96 -8.95
CA LYS A 2 -0.91 -27.49 -8.93
C LYS A 2 -2.06 -27.05 -8.02
N ASN A 3 -1.84 -26.13 -7.09
CA ASN A 3 -2.94 -25.61 -6.27
C ASN A 3 -3.85 -24.74 -7.15
N GLU A 4 -5.06 -25.22 -7.45
CA GLU A 4 -6.00 -24.56 -8.38
C GLU A 4 -6.43 -23.16 -7.93
N TRP A 5 -6.27 -22.86 -6.63
CA TRP A 5 -6.58 -21.56 -6.04
C TRP A 5 -5.43 -20.57 -6.05
N MET A 6 -4.23 -20.99 -6.48
CA MET A 6 -3.05 -20.16 -6.53
C MET A 6 -2.77 -19.72 -7.97
N LEU A 7 -2.92 -18.42 -8.21
CA LEU A 7 -2.42 -17.79 -9.42
C LEU A 7 -0.99 -17.32 -9.15
N GLU A 8 -0.01 -17.86 -9.88
CA GLU A 8 1.41 -17.52 -9.70
C GLU A 8 2.08 -17.21 -11.02
N GLN A 9 2.85 -16.13 -11.07
CA GLN A 9 3.58 -15.75 -12.27
C GLN A 9 4.89 -15.02 -11.93
N LYS A 10 5.97 -15.40 -12.61
CA LYS A 10 7.17 -14.57 -12.69
C LYS A 10 6.83 -13.36 -13.56
N ALA A 11 7.09 -12.17 -13.04
CA ALA A 11 6.79 -10.92 -13.71
C ALA A 11 8.05 -10.29 -14.28
N ASP A 12 7.87 -9.58 -15.37
CA ASP A 12 8.87 -8.69 -15.95
C ASP A 12 8.42 -7.23 -15.77
N LEU A 13 9.38 -6.32 -15.64
CA LEU A 13 9.08 -4.90 -15.43
C LEU A 13 8.52 -4.21 -16.68
N LYS A 14 8.76 -4.75 -17.89
CA LYS A 14 8.27 -4.13 -19.14
C LYS A 14 6.74 -4.19 -19.21
N ASN A 15 6.14 -5.24 -18.65
CA ASN A 15 4.71 -5.44 -18.61
C ASN A 15 4.11 -5.28 -17.19
N ILE A 16 4.73 -4.48 -16.31
CA ILE A 16 4.29 -4.38 -14.90
C ILE A 16 2.79 -4.07 -14.77
N GLY A 17 2.26 -3.18 -15.61
CA GLY A 17 0.84 -2.80 -15.61
C GLY A 17 -0.14 -3.94 -15.90
N HIS A 18 0.29 -4.98 -16.64
CA HIS A 18 -0.50 -6.19 -16.88
C HIS A 18 -0.67 -6.99 -15.59
N TYR A 19 0.43 -7.24 -14.87
CA TYR A 19 0.41 -7.96 -13.60
C TYR A 19 -0.37 -7.17 -12.54
N GLU A 20 -0.18 -5.85 -12.48
CA GLU A 20 -0.96 -5.00 -11.58
C GLU A 20 -2.48 -5.11 -11.79
N THR A 21 -2.94 -5.27 -13.04
CA THR A 21 -4.35 -5.51 -13.35
C THR A 21 -4.78 -6.90 -12.88
N ILE A 22 -4.09 -7.96 -13.29
CA ILE A 22 -4.46 -9.35 -12.98
C ILE A 22 -4.49 -9.60 -11.47
N TYR A 23 -3.56 -9.01 -10.74
CA TYR A 23 -3.38 -9.20 -9.30
C TYR A 23 -4.06 -8.09 -8.48
N THR A 24 -5.07 -7.41 -9.05
CA THR A 24 -5.88 -6.42 -8.32
C THR A 24 -6.69 -7.08 -7.21
N LEU A 25 -6.68 -6.48 -6.03
CA LEU A 25 -7.52 -6.85 -4.90
C LEU A 25 -8.77 -5.97 -4.88
N ALA A 26 -9.91 -6.54 -4.50
CA ALA A 26 -11.13 -5.76 -4.27
C ALA A 26 -11.98 -6.40 -3.16
N ASN A 27 -12.70 -5.57 -2.41
CA ASN A 27 -13.64 -6.04 -1.38
C ASN A 27 -15.06 -5.48 -1.56
N GLY A 28 -15.36 -4.87 -2.71
CA GLY A 28 -16.65 -4.24 -3.00
C GLY A 28 -16.80 -2.81 -2.43
N TYR A 29 -15.90 -2.37 -1.56
CA TYR A 29 -15.80 -0.98 -1.13
C TYR A 29 -14.61 -0.26 -1.75
N ALA A 30 -13.48 -0.95 -1.95
CA ALA A 30 -12.34 -0.41 -2.67
C ALA A 30 -11.69 -1.47 -3.57
N GLY A 31 -11.05 -0.99 -4.64
CA GLY A 31 -10.11 -1.75 -5.47
C GLY A 31 -8.68 -1.24 -5.26
N LEU A 32 -7.71 -2.15 -5.20
CA LEU A 32 -6.29 -1.86 -5.06
C LEU A 32 -5.50 -2.67 -6.09
N ARG A 33 -4.87 -1.98 -7.04
CA ARG A 33 -4.04 -2.63 -8.08
C ARG A 33 -2.88 -3.39 -7.45
N GLY A 34 -2.39 -4.40 -8.18
CA GLY A 34 -1.28 -5.25 -7.77
C GLY A 34 0.10 -4.58 -7.70
N THR A 35 0.23 -3.25 -7.71
CA THR A 35 1.54 -2.56 -7.78
C THR A 35 2.46 -2.95 -6.61
N PRO A 36 3.72 -3.37 -6.84
CA PRO A 36 4.68 -3.59 -5.76
C PRO A 36 4.91 -2.27 -5.03
N GLY A 37 4.70 -2.26 -3.71
CA GLY A 37 4.76 -1.02 -2.93
C GLY A 37 6.13 -0.35 -2.99
N PHE A 38 7.23 -1.12 -2.98
CA PHE A 38 8.60 -0.58 -3.12
C PHE A 38 8.92 0.00 -4.51
N LEU A 39 8.03 -0.19 -5.51
CA LEU A 39 8.11 0.35 -6.87
C LEU A 39 6.92 1.26 -7.21
N PHE A 40 6.28 1.84 -6.20
CA PHE A 40 5.02 2.58 -6.36
C PHE A 40 5.05 3.61 -7.50
N TYR A 41 6.12 4.41 -7.59
CA TYR A 41 6.25 5.48 -8.58
C TYR A 41 6.73 4.98 -9.95
N GLU A 42 7.23 3.76 -10.02
CA GLU A 42 7.72 3.10 -11.22
C GLU A 42 6.67 2.16 -11.86
N GLY A 43 5.59 1.84 -11.13
CA GLY A 43 4.43 1.09 -11.60
C GLY A 43 3.27 1.97 -12.09
N LYS A 44 2.06 1.40 -12.15
CA LYS A 44 0.79 2.12 -12.38
C LYS A 44 -0.16 1.90 -11.19
N PRO A 45 0.13 2.51 -10.04
CA PRO A 45 -0.66 2.31 -8.83
C PRO A 45 -2.10 2.79 -8.99
N GLY A 46 -3.02 2.09 -8.33
CA GLY A 46 -4.43 2.44 -8.33
C GLY A 46 -5.11 2.04 -7.03
N PHE A 47 -5.72 3.00 -6.35
CA PHE A 47 -6.54 2.77 -5.17
C PHE A 47 -7.88 3.51 -5.32
N TYR A 48 -8.95 2.76 -5.50
CA TYR A 48 -10.23 3.28 -5.96
C TYR A 48 -11.38 2.86 -5.03
N PRO A 49 -11.84 3.72 -4.12
CA PRO A 49 -13.07 3.47 -3.38
C PRO A 49 -14.30 3.61 -4.27
N ALA A 50 -15.29 2.75 -4.04
CA ALA A 50 -16.54 2.73 -4.76
C ALA A 50 -17.32 4.03 -4.52
N GLY A 51 -17.85 4.61 -5.60
CA GLY A 51 -18.67 5.83 -5.53
C GLY A 51 -17.89 7.14 -5.44
N VAL A 52 -16.55 7.11 -5.41
CA VAL A 52 -15.73 8.33 -5.46
C VAL A 52 -15.41 8.66 -6.92
N TYR A 53 -16.34 9.35 -7.57
CA TYR A 53 -16.18 9.86 -8.94
C TYR A 53 -15.90 11.36 -8.92
N ASN A 54 -15.16 11.83 -9.93
CA ASN A 54 -14.96 13.26 -10.14
C ASN A 54 -14.96 13.58 -11.64
N ASN A 55 -15.38 14.79 -11.99
CA ASN A 55 -15.38 15.24 -13.38
C ASN A 55 -14.12 16.05 -13.66
N THR A 56 -13.51 15.81 -14.81
CA THR A 56 -12.37 16.61 -15.30
C THR A 56 -12.68 17.16 -16.69
N PRO A 57 -12.12 18.33 -17.06
CA PRO A 57 -12.44 18.97 -18.33
C PRO A 57 -12.12 18.11 -19.56
N VAL A 58 -11.11 17.25 -19.46
CA VAL A 58 -10.59 16.47 -20.59
C VAL A 58 -11.25 15.08 -20.69
N PHE A 59 -11.58 14.46 -19.56
CA PHE A 59 -11.99 13.05 -19.54
C PHE A 59 -13.43 12.83 -19.11
N GLY A 60 -14.13 13.87 -18.65
CA GLY A 60 -15.48 13.74 -18.10
C GLY A 60 -15.44 13.04 -16.74
N SER A 61 -16.46 12.22 -16.47
CA SER A 61 -16.62 11.57 -15.16
C SER A 61 -15.82 10.28 -15.05
N GLU A 62 -14.91 10.22 -14.08
CA GLU A 62 -14.02 9.07 -13.87
C GLU A 62 -13.95 8.70 -12.38
N LEU A 63 -13.62 7.43 -12.12
CA LEU A 63 -13.35 6.95 -10.78
C LEU A 63 -12.01 7.49 -10.30
N VAL A 64 -11.99 8.12 -9.12
CA VAL A 64 -10.82 8.84 -8.63
C VAL A 64 -9.78 7.87 -8.07
N ASN A 65 -8.54 8.00 -8.54
CA ASN A 65 -7.39 7.33 -7.94
C ASN A 65 -6.94 8.09 -6.68
N LEU A 66 -6.97 7.43 -5.53
CA LEU A 66 -6.59 8.04 -4.26
C LEU A 66 -5.10 7.84 -3.93
N PRO A 67 -4.53 8.65 -3.02
CA PRO A 67 -3.30 8.32 -2.30
C PRO A 67 -3.40 6.90 -1.74
N SER A 68 -2.30 6.14 -1.76
CA SER A 68 -2.36 4.72 -1.43
C SER A 68 -1.36 4.33 -0.34
N PHE A 69 -1.82 3.50 0.59
CA PHE A 69 -1.01 3.02 1.71
C PHE A 69 0.09 2.03 1.31
N ILE A 70 0.08 1.54 0.06
CA ILE A 70 1.17 0.71 -0.47
C ILE A 70 2.35 1.56 -0.96
N ASN A 71 2.24 2.90 -0.97
CA ASN A 71 3.34 3.78 -1.33
C ASN A 71 4.40 3.80 -0.22
N TYR A 72 5.33 2.85 -0.28
CA TYR A 72 6.48 2.82 0.61
C TYR A 72 7.80 2.80 -0.17
N SER A 73 8.82 3.40 0.42
CA SER A 73 10.17 3.45 -0.13
C SER A 73 11.11 2.74 0.82
N VAL A 74 12.08 2.04 0.23
CA VAL A 74 13.17 1.38 0.94
C VAL A 74 14.48 2.02 0.51
N LYS A 75 15.33 2.38 1.47
CA LYS A 75 16.72 2.76 1.21
C LYS A 75 17.65 1.89 2.04
N VAL A 76 18.73 1.40 1.43
CA VAL A 76 19.78 0.62 2.09
C VAL A 76 21.06 1.43 2.08
N ASP A 77 21.57 1.80 3.26
CA ASP A 77 22.69 2.75 3.42
C ASP A 77 22.56 4.01 2.55
N GLY A 78 21.33 4.56 2.48
CA GLY A 78 21.00 5.76 1.70
C GLY A 78 20.66 5.51 0.22
N GLU A 79 20.95 4.33 -0.33
CA GLU A 79 20.62 3.97 -1.72
C GLU A 79 19.15 3.53 -1.82
N LYS A 80 18.32 4.28 -2.58
CA LYS A 80 16.91 3.93 -2.81
C LYS A 80 16.80 2.71 -3.73
N ILE A 81 15.98 1.73 -3.34
CA ILE A 81 15.58 0.64 -4.23
C ILE A 81 14.69 1.20 -5.35
N THR A 82 15.02 0.88 -6.59
CA THR A 82 14.27 1.28 -7.79
C THR A 82 14.06 0.10 -8.72
N ALA A 83 13.20 0.27 -9.73
CA ALA A 83 12.90 -0.78 -10.71
C ALA A 83 14.16 -1.29 -11.44
N GLY A 84 15.14 -0.41 -11.70
CA GLY A 84 16.40 -0.79 -12.36
C GLY A 84 17.27 -1.77 -11.57
N MET A 85 16.97 -2.01 -10.29
CA MET A 85 17.68 -2.94 -9.43
C MET A 85 17.03 -4.33 -9.36
N VAL A 86 15.85 -4.54 -9.96
CA VAL A 86 15.10 -5.79 -9.80
C VAL A 86 15.73 -6.92 -10.63
N ASP A 87 16.30 -7.92 -9.95
CA ASP A 87 16.81 -9.16 -10.56
C ASP A 87 15.67 -10.15 -10.85
N SER A 88 14.68 -10.21 -9.97
CA SER A 88 13.50 -11.07 -10.13
C SER A 88 12.27 -10.47 -9.45
N LEU A 89 11.10 -10.76 -10.02
CA LEU A 89 9.80 -10.36 -9.50
C LEU A 89 8.82 -11.52 -9.71
N LYS A 90 8.02 -11.83 -8.70
CA LYS A 90 7.01 -12.89 -8.73
C LYS A 90 5.75 -12.40 -8.01
N TYR A 91 4.62 -12.70 -8.60
CA TYR A 91 3.31 -12.49 -8.01
C TYR A 91 2.68 -13.82 -7.67
N SER A 92 1.98 -13.88 -6.54
CA SER A 92 1.16 -15.01 -6.12
C SER A 92 -0.13 -14.48 -5.52
N LEU A 93 -1.29 -14.88 -6.05
CA LEU A 93 -2.60 -14.57 -5.48
C LEU A 93 -3.26 -15.86 -5.01
N ASP A 94 -3.50 -15.95 -3.72
CA ASP A 94 -4.41 -16.96 -3.17
C ASP A 94 -5.84 -16.46 -3.39
N MET A 95 -6.49 -16.95 -4.44
CA MET A 95 -7.86 -16.57 -4.77
C MET A 95 -8.87 -17.06 -3.73
N ARG A 96 -8.52 -18.11 -2.96
CA ARG A 96 -9.39 -18.65 -1.92
C ARG A 96 -9.36 -17.77 -0.68
N ALA A 97 -8.18 -17.27 -0.33
CA ALA A 97 -7.97 -16.42 0.83
C ALA A 97 -8.03 -14.91 0.52
N GLY A 98 -8.03 -14.49 -0.75
CA GLY A 98 -8.03 -13.08 -1.16
C GLY A 98 -6.73 -12.35 -0.86
N VAL A 99 -5.60 -13.06 -0.80
CA VAL A 99 -4.31 -12.53 -0.35
C VAL A 99 -3.33 -12.47 -1.50
N LEU A 100 -2.80 -11.28 -1.76
CA LEU A 100 -1.73 -11.05 -2.73
C LEU A 100 -0.37 -11.11 -2.02
N VAL A 101 0.55 -11.87 -2.61
CA VAL A 101 1.98 -11.90 -2.26
C VAL A 101 2.81 -11.44 -3.46
N ILE A 102 3.73 -10.52 -3.24
CA ILE A 102 4.71 -10.07 -4.24
C ILE A 102 6.10 -10.32 -3.67
N GLU A 103 6.91 -11.08 -4.41
CA GLU A 103 8.28 -11.42 -4.02
C GLU A 103 9.26 -10.85 -5.04
N ALA A 104 10.33 -10.22 -4.58
CA ALA A 104 11.37 -9.69 -5.43
C ALA A 104 12.75 -9.92 -4.84
N VAL A 105 13.75 -10.06 -5.73
CA VAL A 105 15.15 -9.90 -5.36
C VAL A 105 15.68 -8.68 -6.11
N VAL A 106 16.27 -7.75 -5.38
CA VAL A 106 16.91 -6.56 -5.96
C VAL A 106 18.41 -6.57 -5.72
N ARG A 107 19.17 -5.96 -6.62
CA ARG A 107 20.62 -5.82 -6.57
C ARG A 107 21.01 -4.35 -6.71
N GLY A 108 21.51 -3.77 -5.63
CA GLY A 108 22.02 -2.38 -5.62
C GLY A 108 23.39 -2.25 -6.29
N GLN A 109 23.90 -1.02 -6.40
CA GLN A 109 25.12 -0.66 -7.13
C GLN A 109 26.39 -1.40 -6.65
N LYS A 110 26.44 -1.82 -5.38
CA LYS A 110 27.58 -2.56 -4.79
C LYS A 110 27.40 -4.09 -4.83
N GLY A 111 26.48 -4.61 -5.64
CA GLY A 111 26.19 -6.05 -5.69
C GLY A 111 25.45 -6.59 -4.46
N ARG A 112 24.98 -5.69 -3.59
CA ARG A 112 24.16 -6.03 -2.42
C ARG A 112 22.80 -6.54 -2.89
N LYS A 113 22.45 -7.75 -2.48
CA LYS A 113 21.19 -8.39 -2.83
C LYS A 113 20.22 -8.33 -1.66
N THR A 114 19.00 -7.91 -1.94
CA THR A 114 17.92 -7.80 -0.93
C THR A 114 16.71 -8.56 -1.44
N ALA A 115 16.21 -9.51 -0.65
CA ALA A 115 14.91 -10.12 -0.90
C ALA A 115 13.82 -9.29 -0.24
N ILE A 116 12.72 -9.06 -0.96
CA ILE A 116 11.53 -8.36 -0.49
C ILE A 116 10.35 -9.29 -0.68
N ARG A 117 9.54 -9.47 0.35
CA ARG A 117 8.26 -10.18 0.29
C ARG A 117 7.17 -9.30 0.87
N GLU A 118 6.26 -8.84 0.02
CA GLU A 118 5.05 -8.14 0.40
C GLU A 118 3.88 -9.11 0.45
N GLU A 119 3.00 -8.94 1.43
CA GLU A 119 1.75 -9.69 1.56
C GLU A 119 0.63 -8.74 2.00
N ARG A 120 -0.48 -8.70 1.27
CA ARG A 120 -1.56 -7.75 1.55
C ARG A 120 -2.94 -8.23 1.13
N PHE A 121 -3.94 -7.60 1.73
CA PHE A 121 -5.36 -7.81 1.44
C PHE A 121 -6.18 -6.56 1.76
N LEU A 122 -7.33 -6.42 1.11
CA LEU A 122 -8.41 -5.50 1.52
C LEU A 122 -9.42 -6.30 2.33
N HIS A 123 -9.66 -5.90 3.58
CA HIS A 123 -10.40 -6.75 4.51
C HIS A 123 -11.86 -6.95 4.04
N SER A 124 -12.37 -8.18 4.13
CA SER A 124 -13.65 -8.55 3.51
C SER A 124 -14.88 -8.13 4.31
N GLU A 125 -14.74 -7.92 5.62
CA GLU A 125 -15.82 -7.44 6.50
C GLU A 125 -15.60 -6.00 6.97
N LYS A 126 -14.41 -5.65 7.49
CA LYS A 126 -13.97 -4.27 7.74
C LYS A 126 -13.60 -3.57 6.43
N LYS A 127 -14.61 -3.23 5.62
CA LYS A 127 -14.47 -2.83 4.21
C LYS A 127 -13.54 -1.64 3.97
N GLU A 128 -13.43 -0.74 4.94
CA GLU A 128 -12.61 0.47 4.89
C GLU A 128 -11.14 0.21 5.21
N THR A 129 -10.79 -1.01 5.65
CA THR A 129 -9.46 -1.37 6.14
C THR A 129 -8.63 -2.12 5.10
N GLY A 130 -7.43 -1.62 4.83
CA GLY A 130 -6.38 -2.30 4.07
C GLY A 130 -5.20 -2.63 4.98
N THR A 131 -4.55 -3.77 4.75
CA THR A 131 -3.38 -4.16 5.55
C THR A 131 -2.33 -4.83 4.69
N MET A 132 -1.06 -4.55 4.97
CA MET A 132 0.10 -5.13 4.31
C MET A 132 1.18 -5.49 5.33
N ARG A 133 1.89 -6.58 5.09
CA ARG A 133 3.12 -6.96 5.77
C ARG A 133 4.23 -7.04 4.73
N THR A 134 5.39 -6.50 5.07
CA THR A 134 6.57 -6.59 4.22
C THR A 134 7.74 -7.12 5.02
N GLU A 135 8.45 -8.08 4.42
CA GLU A 135 9.70 -8.62 4.92
C GLU A 135 10.84 -8.20 3.99
N ILE A 136 11.89 -7.59 4.55
CA ILE A 136 13.08 -7.19 3.82
C ILE A 136 14.28 -7.93 4.40
N THR A 137 14.87 -8.81 3.59
CA THR A 137 16.00 -9.66 3.99
C THR A 137 17.26 -9.27 3.22
N PRO A 138 18.31 -8.77 3.89
CA PRO A 138 19.60 -8.60 3.26
C PRO A 138 20.24 -9.97 3.02
N LEU A 139 20.61 -10.30 1.78
CA LEU A 139 21.05 -11.64 1.41
C LEU A 139 22.56 -11.86 1.49
N ASN A 140 23.36 -10.79 1.46
CA ASN A 140 24.82 -10.85 1.43
C ASN A 140 25.48 -9.60 2.05
N TYR A 141 24.80 -8.93 2.99
CA TYR A 141 25.31 -7.72 3.61
C TYR A 141 24.71 -7.45 5.00
N ASN A 142 25.44 -6.64 5.76
CA ASN A 142 24.92 -5.90 6.91
C ASN A 142 24.85 -4.41 6.54
N GLY A 143 23.98 -3.64 7.19
CA GLY A 143 23.86 -2.21 6.92
C GLY A 143 22.74 -1.54 7.72
N ASN A 144 22.30 -0.37 7.27
CA ASN A 144 21.15 0.34 7.78
C ASN A 144 20.05 0.40 6.72
N ILE A 145 18.81 0.17 7.13
CA ILE A 145 17.63 0.31 6.27
C ILE A 145 16.79 1.50 6.75
N TYR A 146 16.34 2.31 5.80
CA TYR A 146 15.33 3.34 5.99
C TYR A 146 14.07 2.92 5.24
N ILE A 147 12.95 2.86 5.95
CA ILE A 147 11.64 2.55 5.39
C ILE A 147 10.73 3.74 5.65
N SER A 148 10.04 4.21 4.61
CA SER A 148 9.02 5.25 4.73
C SER A 148 7.77 4.87 3.97
N CYS A 149 6.60 5.14 4.52
CA CYS A 149 5.29 5.07 3.87
C CYS A 149 4.70 6.48 3.80
N ALA A 150 4.09 6.84 2.67
CA ALA A 150 3.52 8.17 2.47
C ALA A 150 2.09 8.10 1.91
N LEU A 151 1.20 8.90 2.50
CA LEU A 151 -0.02 9.33 1.82
C LEU A 151 0.34 10.61 1.07
N ASP A 152 0.39 10.54 -0.27
CA ASP A 152 0.82 11.61 -1.15
C ASP A 152 -0.29 11.89 -2.18
N VAL A 153 -0.83 13.12 -2.14
CA VAL A 153 -1.96 13.58 -2.96
C VAL A 153 -1.64 13.47 -4.46
N ASN A 154 -0.36 13.60 -4.82
CA ASN A 154 0.10 13.70 -6.20
C ASN A 154 0.75 12.41 -6.73
N ALA A 155 0.80 11.33 -5.94
CA ALA A 155 1.57 10.14 -6.31
C ALA A 155 0.90 9.25 -7.37
N ALA A 156 -0.43 9.31 -7.51
CA ALA A 156 -1.20 8.42 -8.39
C ALA A 156 -2.09 9.18 -9.39
N VAL A 157 -1.72 10.42 -9.71
CA VAL A 157 -2.53 11.36 -10.52
C VAL A 157 -2.33 11.22 -12.03
N THR A 158 -1.62 10.20 -12.52
CA THR A 158 -1.42 10.05 -13.97
C THR A 158 -2.52 9.19 -14.60
N ASP A 159 -3.04 9.64 -15.73
CA ASP A 159 -3.97 8.88 -16.55
C ASP A 159 -3.29 7.72 -17.31
N VAL A 160 -4.07 7.02 -18.15
CA VAL A 160 -3.56 5.93 -19.00
C VAL A 160 -2.55 6.39 -20.05
N ARG A 161 -2.49 7.69 -20.38
CA ARG A 161 -1.56 8.31 -21.32
C ARG A 161 -0.32 8.90 -20.62
N GLY A 162 -0.31 8.96 -19.29
CA GLY A 162 0.76 9.56 -18.48
C GLY A 162 0.58 11.06 -18.20
N GLU A 163 -0.58 11.64 -18.53
CA GLU A 163 -0.92 13.02 -18.23
C GLU A 163 -1.39 13.17 -16.78
N LYS A 164 -0.97 14.25 -16.10
CA LYS A 164 -1.42 14.52 -14.73
C LYS A 164 -2.87 14.99 -14.74
N ILE A 165 -3.73 14.29 -14.02
CA ILE A 165 -5.12 14.63 -13.75
C ILE A 165 -5.28 14.97 -12.26
N HIS A 166 -5.57 16.23 -11.97
CA HIS A 166 -5.79 16.70 -10.62
C HIS A 166 -7.26 16.51 -10.20
N HIS A 167 -7.58 15.31 -9.69
CA HIS A 167 -8.92 15.04 -9.15
C HIS A 167 -9.12 15.53 -7.70
N LEU A 168 -8.04 15.73 -6.95
CA LEU A 168 -8.07 15.93 -5.51
C LEU A 168 -7.38 17.23 -5.12
N GLU A 169 -7.95 17.91 -4.13
CA GLU A 169 -7.32 18.98 -3.38
C GLU A 169 -7.07 18.51 -1.94
N LYS A 170 -5.93 18.88 -1.38
CA LYS A 170 -5.64 18.65 0.04
C LYS A 170 -6.48 19.61 0.89
N ILE A 171 -7.25 19.06 1.82
CA ILE A 171 -8.07 19.82 2.77
C ILE A 171 -7.35 20.00 4.09
N SER A 172 -6.81 18.90 4.63
CA SER A 172 -6.04 18.92 5.87
C SER A 172 -5.15 17.69 5.95
N ASP A 173 -4.18 17.74 6.84
CA ASP A 173 -3.38 16.62 7.27
C ASP A 173 -3.13 16.71 8.78
N ASP A 174 -2.81 15.58 9.39
CA ASP A 174 -2.38 15.57 10.78
C ASP A 174 -1.45 14.40 11.04
N ILE A 175 -0.70 14.50 12.13
CA ILE A 175 0.15 13.44 12.64
C ILE A 175 -0.23 13.13 14.08
N SER A 176 -0.16 11.86 14.44
CA SER A 176 -0.29 11.43 15.83
C SER A 176 0.70 10.32 16.13
N LYS A 177 0.82 9.93 17.40
CA LYS A 177 1.58 8.72 17.77
C LYS A 177 1.08 7.45 17.07
N ASN A 178 -0.15 7.48 16.54
CA ASN A 178 -0.79 6.36 15.87
C ASN A 178 -0.54 6.38 14.34
N GLY A 179 0.14 7.38 13.78
CA GLY A 179 0.43 7.44 12.35
C GLY A 179 0.14 8.79 11.73
N VAL A 180 -0.22 8.76 10.45
CA VAL A 180 -0.45 9.96 9.63
C VAL A 180 -1.86 9.96 9.06
N TYR A 181 -2.46 11.14 9.00
CA TYR A 181 -3.75 11.41 8.41
C TYR A 181 -3.61 12.34 7.21
N LEU A 182 -4.40 12.08 6.17
CA LEU A 182 -4.57 12.96 5.03
C LEU A 182 -6.05 13.06 4.69
N GLU A 183 -6.55 14.29 4.57
CA GLU A 183 -7.87 14.58 4.06
C GLU A 183 -7.78 15.27 2.70
N THR A 184 -8.53 14.73 1.75
CA THR A 184 -8.65 15.28 0.41
C THR A 184 -10.11 15.48 0.04
N GLU A 185 -10.37 16.41 -0.87
CA GLU A 185 -11.69 16.62 -1.47
C GLU A 185 -11.57 16.51 -2.98
N THR A 186 -12.54 15.85 -3.62
CA THR A 186 -12.64 15.87 -5.08
C THR A 186 -12.96 17.27 -5.60
N THR A 187 -12.21 17.75 -6.59
CA THR A 187 -12.27 19.14 -7.06
C THR A 187 -13.66 19.59 -7.55
N HIS A 188 -14.41 18.72 -8.24
CA HIS A 188 -15.73 19.06 -8.81
C HIS A 188 -16.90 18.48 -8.02
N THR A 189 -16.86 17.20 -7.64
CA THR A 189 -17.99 16.53 -6.95
C THR A 189 -18.04 16.77 -5.44
N LYS A 190 -17.01 17.42 -4.86
CA LYS A 190 -16.96 17.82 -3.44
C LYS A 190 -17.15 16.67 -2.43
N ILE A 191 -16.70 15.48 -2.79
CA ILE A 191 -16.60 14.32 -1.91
C ILE A 191 -15.36 14.46 -1.04
N ASN A 192 -15.55 14.57 0.27
CA ASN A 192 -14.48 14.52 1.26
C ASN A 192 -14.02 13.09 1.52
N ILE A 193 -12.71 12.89 1.61
CA ILE A 193 -12.05 11.60 1.79
C ILE A 193 -11.00 11.73 2.88
N GLY A 194 -11.13 10.92 3.94
CA GLY A 194 -10.15 10.85 5.03
C GLY A 194 -9.42 9.52 5.03
N GLN A 195 -8.09 9.57 4.96
CA GLN A 195 -7.21 8.41 4.97
C GLN A 195 -6.28 8.45 6.17
N PHE A 196 -6.06 7.30 6.81
CA PHE A 196 -5.13 7.20 7.93
C PHE A 196 -4.23 5.98 7.73
N VAL A 197 -2.93 6.15 7.97
CA VAL A 197 -1.92 5.10 7.80
C VAL A 197 -0.99 5.01 9.01
N ARG A 198 -0.75 3.78 9.47
CA ARG A 198 0.27 3.42 10.46
C ARG A 198 1.30 2.50 9.84
N LEU A 199 2.57 2.93 9.80
CA LEU A 199 3.72 2.05 9.55
C LEU A 199 4.25 1.50 10.88
N LYS A 200 4.20 0.19 11.11
CA LYS A 200 4.59 -0.44 12.37
C LYS A 200 5.76 -1.41 12.16
N PRO A 201 6.96 -1.13 12.70
CA PRO A 201 8.02 -2.13 12.77
C PRO A 201 7.55 -3.33 13.61
N ALA A 202 7.65 -4.54 13.07
CA ALA A 202 7.14 -5.77 13.68
C ALA A 202 8.26 -6.66 14.22
N SER A 203 9.44 -6.72 13.56
CA SER A 203 10.58 -7.54 14.02
C SER A 203 11.68 -6.75 14.73
N VAL A 204 11.61 -5.41 14.73
CA VAL A 204 12.65 -4.53 15.31
C VAL A 204 12.05 -3.54 16.31
N LYS A 205 12.78 -3.29 17.41
CA LYS A 205 12.39 -2.29 18.41
C LYS A 205 12.93 -0.92 17.99
N THR A 206 12.13 -0.18 17.24
CA THR A 206 12.46 1.17 16.80
C THR A 206 11.20 2.03 16.80
N GLU A 207 11.36 3.32 17.06
CA GLU A 207 10.25 4.26 16.99
C GLU A 207 9.99 4.68 15.55
N THR A 208 8.73 4.91 15.24
CA THR A 208 8.34 5.45 13.95
C THR A 208 8.27 6.97 14.06
N ARG A 209 8.96 7.66 13.16
CA ARG A 209 8.87 9.10 13.00
C ARG A 209 7.75 9.44 12.03
N VAL A 210 6.98 10.45 12.34
CA VAL A 210 5.91 10.99 11.50
C VAL A 210 6.17 12.47 11.22
N PHE A 211 5.93 12.91 10.00
CA PHE A 211 6.12 14.30 9.60
C PHE A 211 5.28 14.62 8.36
N LEU A 212 5.00 15.92 8.17
CA LEU A 212 4.25 16.44 7.04
C LEU A 212 5.20 17.02 5.99
N ARG A 213 4.74 17.01 4.75
CA ARG A 213 5.26 17.72 3.58
C ARG A 213 4.07 18.40 2.91
N ASP A 214 4.33 19.36 2.03
CA ASP A 214 3.28 20.17 1.39
C ASP A 214 2.12 19.32 0.84
N ASP A 215 2.44 18.25 0.09
CA ASP A 215 1.43 17.35 -0.51
C ASP A 215 1.40 15.93 0.08
N ALA A 216 2.11 15.67 1.18
CA ALA A 216 2.22 14.32 1.70
C ALA A 216 2.36 14.23 3.23
N ALA A 217 1.74 13.21 3.82
CA ALA A 217 1.93 12.84 5.21
C ALA A 217 2.74 11.53 5.28
N VAL A 218 3.87 11.54 6.00
CA VAL A 218 4.89 10.48 5.92
C VAL A 218 5.14 9.85 7.29
N SER A 219 5.23 8.52 7.30
CA SER A 219 5.63 7.71 8.44
C SER A 219 6.89 6.92 8.09
N SER A 220 7.92 6.90 8.94
CA SER A 220 9.20 6.26 8.63
C SER A 220 9.90 5.67 9.85
N PHE A 221 10.79 4.71 9.64
CA PHE A 221 11.72 4.25 10.66
C PHE A 221 13.05 3.82 10.04
N GLU A 222 14.07 3.73 10.88
CA GLU A 222 15.37 3.15 10.54
C GLU A 222 15.70 1.97 11.45
N SER A 223 16.50 1.05 10.91
CA SER A 223 17.02 -0.07 11.68
C SER A 223 18.30 -0.63 11.06
N ALA A 224 19.20 -1.12 11.92
CA ALA A 224 20.31 -1.95 11.47
C ALA A 224 19.77 -3.29 10.94
N VAL A 225 20.35 -3.76 9.84
CA VAL A 225 20.03 -5.04 9.22
C VAL A 225 21.25 -5.94 9.16
N TYR A 226 21.02 -7.23 9.30
CA TYR A 226 22.06 -8.25 9.31
C TYR A 226 21.74 -9.33 8.29
N GLU A 227 22.77 -9.83 7.61
CA GLU A 227 22.65 -10.86 6.59
C GLU A 227 21.78 -12.03 7.06
N GLY A 228 20.82 -12.40 6.21
CA GLY A 228 19.86 -13.48 6.45
C GLY A 228 18.79 -13.18 7.51
N ARG A 229 18.78 -12.00 8.16
CA ARG A 229 17.79 -11.62 9.17
C ARG A 229 16.78 -10.63 8.61
N PRO A 230 15.49 -11.00 8.48
CA PRO A 230 14.48 -10.11 7.92
C PRO A 230 14.11 -8.98 8.89
N VAL A 231 14.01 -7.76 8.35
CA VAL A 231 13.22 -6.68 8.96
C VAL A 231 11.78 -6.80 8.46
N VAL A 232 10.84 -6.93 9.38
CA VAL A 232 9.41 -7.08 9.12
C VAL A 232 8.70 -5.84 9.61
N PHE A 233 7.80 -5.30 8.80
CA PHE A 233 6.89 -4.23 9.18
C PHE A 233 5.49 -4.45 8.63
N ASP A 234 4.51 -3.94 9.36
CA ASP A 234 3.11 -3.94 8.96
C ASP A 234 2.68 -2.50 8.61
N ILE A 235 1.83 -2.37 7.60
CA ILE A 235 1.10 -1.14 7.29
C ILE A 235 -0.38 -1.40 7.52
N PHE A 236 -0.96 -0.65 8.45
CA PHE A 236 -2.41 -0.63 8.67
C PHE A 236 -2.97 0.66 8.10
N SER A 237 -4.05 0.55 7.33
CA SER A 237 -4.64 1.68 6.62
C SER A 237 -6.16 1.67 6.73
N SER A 238 -6.73 2.86 6.67
CA SER A 238 -8.17 3.04 6.46
C SER A 238 -8.48 4.15 5.46
N VAL A 239 -9.63 4.05 4.80
CA VAL A 239 -10.20 5.10 3.97
C VAL A 239 -11.70 5.22 4.18
N PHE A 240 -12.15 6.42 4.53
CA PHE A 240 -13.55 6.79 4.63
C PHE A 240 -13.81 7.95 3.69
N HIS A 241 -15.00 8.02 3.10
CA HIS A 241 -15.42 9.15 2.27
C HIS A 241 -16.84 9.59 2.59
N SER A 242 -17.25 10.74 2.04
CA SER A 242 -18.60 11.30 2.18
C SER A 242 -19.00 11.64 3.62
N GLY A 243 -18.03 11.98 4.47
CA GLY A 243 -18.23 12.40 5.86
C GLY A 243 -17.79 13.85 6.12
N LYS A 244 -18.03 14.35 7.34
CA LYS A 244 -17.49 15.65 7.80
C LYS A 244 -16.04 15.48 8.23
N SER A 245 -15.17 16.48 8.02
CA SER A 245 -13.72 16.39 8.28
C SER A 245 -13.35 15.81 9.65
N GLY A 246 -13.88 16.38 10.74
CA GLY A 246 -13.60 15.88 12.08
C GLY A 246 -14.13 14.46 12.35
N GLU A 247 -15.16 14.02 11.65
CA GLU A 247 -15.68 12.65 11.73
C GLU A 247 -14.80 11.68 10.95
N LEU A 248 -14.44 12.02 9.70
CA LEU A 248 -13.54 11.25 8.86
C LEU A 248 -12.23 10.96 9.58
N ARG A 249 -11.62 12.01 10.12
CA ARG A 249 -10.40 11.88 10.93
C ARG A 249 -10.54 10.86 12.06
N ARG A 250 -11.58 11.00 12.90
CA ARG A 250 -11.78 10.11 14.06
C ARG A 250 -12.05 8.67 13.62
N LYS A 251 -12.87 8.46 12.59
CA LYS A 251 -13.19 7.13 12.05
C LYS A 251 -11.95 6.45 11.47
N SER A 252 -11.19 7.16 10.65
CA SER A 252 -9.98 6.61 10.01
C SER A 252 -8.92 6.24 11.05
N GLU A 253 -8.64 7.12 12.02
CA GLU A 253 -7.69 6.81 13.09
C GLU A 253 -8.16 5.64 13.95
N ARG A 254 -9.46 5.59 14.30
CA ARG A 254 -10.00 4.50 15.11
C ARG A 254 -9.90 3.14 14.43
N ALA A 255 -10.23 3.08 13.13
CA ALA A 255 -10.12 1.86 12.34
C ALA A 255 -8.69 1.32 12.31
N VAL A 256 -7.70 2.20 12.15
CA VAL A 256 -6.27 1.83 12.16
C VAL A 256 -5.81 1.36 13.54
N ILE A 257 -6.24 2.01 14.64
CA ILE A 257 -5.94 1.56 16.01
C ILE A 257 -6.52 0.16 16.27
N ASP A 258 -7.78 -0.08 15.89
CA ASP A 258 -8.43 -1.38 16.09
C ASP A 258 -7.76 -2.46 15.23
N ALA A 259 -7.32 -2.12 14.01
CA ALA A 259 -6.55 -3.01 13.13
C ALA A 259 -5.16 -3.34 13.71
N GLU A 260 -4.39 -2.34 14.16
CA GLU A 260 -3.08 -2.55 14.80
C GLU A 260 -3.23 -3.44 16.05
N LYS A 261 -4.26 -3.19 16.87
CA LYS A 261 -4.54 -3.99 18.07
C LYS A 261 -4.88 -5.45 17.75
N ALA A 262 -5.57 -5.71 16.64
CA ALA A 262 -5.85 -7.08 16.19
C ALA A 262 -4.58 -7.77 15.67
N GLY A 263 -3.74 -7.03 14.94
CA GLY A 263 -2.51 -7.51 14.33
C GLY A 263 -2.73 -8.23 13.00
N PHE A 264 -1.69 -8.25 12.15
CA PHE A 264 -1.74 -8.75 10.77
C PHE A 264 -2.33 -10.16 10.65
N ALA A 265 -1.78 -11.13 11.39
CA ALA A 265 -2.17 -12.54 11.28
C ALA A 265 -3.64 -12.79 11.65
N ARG A 266 -4.14 -12.06 12.67
CA ARG A 266 -5.55 -12.16 13.07
C ARG A 266 -6.47 -11.56 12.00
N LEU A 267 -6.14 -10.37 11.50
CA LEU A 267 -6.91 -9.72 10.43
C LEU A 267 -6.94 -10.57 9.16
N GLN A 268 -5.82 -11.19 8.80
CA GLN A 268 -5.75 -12.09 7.65
C GLN A 268 -6.67 -13.30 7.84
N LYS A 269 -6.63 -13.94 9.02
CA LYS A 269 -7.51 -15.06 9.34
C LYS A 269 -8.98 -14.66 9.28
N GLU A 270 -9.35 -13.53 9.88
CA GLU A 270 -10.72 -12.98 9.85
C GLU A 270 -11.18 -12.72 8.40
N HIS A 271 -10.35 -12.08 7.58
CA HIS A 271 -10.60 -11.85 6.16
C HIS A 271 -10.82 -13.16 5.37
N ALA A 272 -9.92 -14.14 5.53
CA ALA A 272 -10.01 -15.42 4.84
C ALA A 272 -11.23 -16.23 5.30
N ASP A 273 -11.59 -16.17 6.59
CA ASP A 273 -12.77 -16.87 7.12
C ASP A 273 -14.09 -16.30 6.55
N VAL A 274 -14.13 -15.01 6.20
CA VAL A 274 -15.26 -14.40 5.47
C VAL A 274 -15.32 -14.91 4.03
N LEU A 275 -14.19 -14.93 3.32
CA LEU A 275 -14.15 -15.42 1.93
C LEU A 275 -14.48 -16.90 1.81
N LYS A 276 -14.08 -17.73 2.78
CA LYS A 276 -14.50 -19.14 2.85
C LYS A 276 -16.01 -19.33 2.88
N LYS A 277 -16.76 -18.37 3.44
CA LYS A 277 -18.23 -18.41 3.43
C LYS A 277 -18.77 -18.03 2.06
N ILE A 278 -18.17 -17.03 1.41
CA ILE A 278 -18.55 -16.59 0.05
C ILE A 278 -18.32 -17.71 -0.98
N TRP A 279 -17.21 -18.45 -0.90
CA TRP A 279 -16.97 -19.57 -1.82
C TRP A 279 -17.90 -20.78 -1.63
N LYS A 280 -18.73 -20.79 -0.58
CA LYS A 280 -19.72 -21.86 -0.34
C LYS A 280 -21.12 -21.52 -0.88
N THR A 281 -21.34 -20.28 -1.32
CA THR A 281 -22.59 -19.83 -1.94
C THR A 281 -22.51 -19.98 -3.44
#